data_AF-A0ABD6F7Y0-F1
#
_entry.id   AF-A0ABD6F7Y0-F1
#
_cell.length_a   1.000
_cell.length_b   1.000
_cell.length_c   1.000
_cell.angle_alpha   90.00
_cell.angle_beta   90.00
_cell.angle_gamma   90.00
#
_symmetry.space_group_name_H-M   'P 1'
#
loop_
_entity.id
_entity.type
_entity.pdbx_description
1 polymer ?
#
loop_
_entity_poly.entity_id
_entity_poly.type
_entity_poly.pdbx_seq_one_letter_code
_entity_poly.pdbx_strand_id
1 'polypeptide(L)'
;MTAFVLLAALTGCATIDPADREPPPAAAPPDVIASEVALLALGQLGVPYRYGGSSPVQGFDCSGLVQYVYREATGVRLPRTVEELASAGIPVG
;
A
#
# COMPACT_ATOMS: atom_id res chain seq x y z
N MET A 1 34.25 30.13 29.52
CA MET A 1 33.88 30.16 28.09
C MET A 1 33.82 28.73 27.61
N THR A 2 32.71 28.04 27.91
CA THR A 2 31.59 27.82 26.97
C THR A 2 31.98 26.76 25.92
N ALA A 3 31.88 25.48 26.25
CA ALA A 3 30.65 24.71 26.05
C ALA A 3 30.11 24.81 24.60
N PHE A 4 30.86 24.38 23.58
CA PHE A 4 30.37 24.41 22.19
C PHE A 4 30.99 23.36 21.25
N VAL A 5 31.40 22.18 21.72
CA VAL A 5 31.89 21.09 20.83
C VAL A 5 31.10 19.79 21.03
N LEU A 6 29.80 19.89 21.29
CA LEU A 6 28.89 18.74 21.43
C LEU A 6 27.55 18.97 20.71
N LEU A 7 27.58 19.58 19.52
CA LEU A 7 26.36 19.78 18.73
C LEU A 7 26.60 19.63 17.21
N ALA A 8 27.14 18.49 16.78
CA ALA A 8 27.35 18.18 15.36
C ALA A 8 26.78 16.82 14.95
N ALA A 9 25.70 16.36 15.60
CA ALA A 9 25.15 15.02 15.35
C ALA A 9 23.61 14.97 15.23
N LEU A 10 22.95 16.08 14.83
CA LEU A 10 21.48 16.11 14.68
C LEU A 10 20.97 16.66 13.34
N THR A 11 21.82 17.06 12.41
CA THR A 11 21.40 17.62 11.11
C THR A 11 21.53 16.57 10.00
N GLY A 12 20.73 15.51 10.08
CA GLY A 12 20.83 14.41 9.13
C GLY A 12 19.53 13.66 8.85
N CYS A 13 18.39 14.35 8.71
CA CYS A 13 17.13 13.71 8.26
C CYS A 13 16.18 14.61 7.42
N ALA A 14 16.58 15.79 6.94
CA ALA A 14 15.61 16.72 6.33
C ALA A 14 16.10 17.47 5.07
N THR A 15 16.91 16.84 4.21
CA THR A 15 17.38 17.48 2.97
C THR A 15 16.72 16.95 1.70
N ILE A 16 15.53 16.34 1.78
CA ILE A 16 14.70 16.20 0.58
C ILE A 16 14.08 17.57 0.35
N ASP A 17 14.66 18.33 -0.58
CA ASP A 17 14.11 19.60 -1.01
C ASP A 17 12.74 19.32 -1.66
N PRO A 18 11.65 19.98 -1.26
CA PRO A 18 10.35 19.80 -1.90
C PRO A 18 10.40 20.05 -3.42
N ALA A 19 11.37 20.84 -3.88
CA ALA A 19 11.65 21.10 -5.27
C ALA A 19 12.25 19.91 -6.02
N ASP A 20 12.89 18.96 -5.32
CA ASP A 20 13.46 17.74 -5.91
C ASP A 20 12.42 16.61 -6.02
N ARG A 21 11.18 16.83 -5.56
CA ARG A 21 10.08 15.92 -5.86
C ARG A 21 9.65 16.16 -7.30
N GLU A 22 10.02 15.24 -8.18
CA GLU A 22 9.30 15.07 -9.45
C GLU A 22 7.80 15.02 -9.11
N PRO A 23 6.97 15.94 -9.64
CA PRO A 23 5.54 15.79 -9.53
C PRO A 23 5.18 14.41 -10.06
N PRO A 24 4.30 13.63 -9.38
CA PRO A 24 3.78 12.44 -10.01
C PRO A 24 3.30 12.84 -11.41
N PRO A 25 3.63 12.05 -12.46
CA PRO A 25 3.21 12.36 -13.82
C PRO A 25 1.73 12.68 -13.76
N ALA A 26 1.35 13.86 -14.29
CA ALA A 26 0.04 14.48 -14.09
C ALA A 26 -1.03 13.39 -14.03
N ALA A 27 -1.51 13.10 -12.82
CA ALA A 27 -2.29 11.90 -12.57
C ALA A 27 -3.45 11.90 -13.56
N ALA A 28 -3.57 10.84 -14.35
CA ALA A 28 -4.82 10.56 -15.05
C ALA A 28 -5.96 10.71 -14.03
N PRO A 29 -7.15 11.20 -14.44
CA PRO A 29 -8.29 11.29 -13.52
C PRO A 29 -8.40 9.96 -12.77
N PRO A 30 -8.55 9.99 -11.42
CA PRO A 30 -8.45 8.80 -10.61
C PRO A 30 -9.41 7.76 -11.15
N ASP A 31 -8.89 6.59 -11.49
CA ASP A 31 -9.74 5.45 -11.77
C ASP A 31 -10.57 5.18 -10.50
N VAL A 32 -11.88 5.36 -10.63
CA VAL A 32 -12.83 5.25 -9.52
C VAL A 32 -12.72 3.87 -8.89
N ILE A 33 -12.52 2.83 -9.71
CA ILE A 33 -12.39 1.45 -9.23
C ILE A 33 -11.09 1.26 -8.47
N ALA A 34 -9.98 1.78 -9.00
CA ALA A 34 -8.69 1.70 -8.30
C ALA A 34 -8.73 2.42 -6.94
N SER A 35 -9.40 3.57 -6.90
CA SER A 35 -9.60 4.34 -5.67
C SER A 35 -10.45 3.59 -4.65
N GLU A 36 -11.54 2.97 -5.08
CA GLU A 36 -12.42 2.18 -4.23
C GLU A 36 -11.70 0.95 -3.64
N VAL A 37 -10.95 0.21 -4.45
CA VAL A 37 -10.11 -0.92 -3.99
C VAL A 37 -9.15 -0.47 -2.89
N ALA A 38 -8.47 0.68 -3.08
CA ALA A 38 -7.54 1.21 -2.09
C ALA A 38 -8.25 1.63 -0.80
N LEU A 39 -9.41 2.30 -0.89
CA LEU A 39 -10.20 2.72 0.28
C LEU A 39 -10.73 1.53 1.07
N LEU A 40 -11.21 0.47 0.41
CA LEU A 40 -11.64 -0.75 1.06
C LEU A 40 -10.49 -1.44 1.80
N ALA A 41 -9.29 -1.46 1.21
CA ALA A 41 -8.09 -2.01 1.84
C ALA A 41 -7.68 -1.21 3.08
N LEU A 42 -7.71 0.13 3.00
CA LEU A 42 -7.47 1.02 4.14
C LEU A 42 -8.48 0.79 5.27
N GLY A 43 -9.74 0.48 4.92
CA GLY A 43 -10.77 0.11 5.90
C GLY A 43 -10.47 -1.18 6.67
N GLN A 44 -9.53 -2.01 6.21
CA GLN A 44 -9.12 -3.24 6.89
C GLN A 44 -7.89 -3.05 7.81
N LEU A 45 -7.41 -1.82 7.98
CA LEU A 45 -6.30 -1.55 8.90
C LEU A 45 -6.66 -2.00 10.33
N GLY A 46 -5.75 -2.76 10.94
CA GLY A 46 -5.93 -3.34 12.27
C GLY A 46 -6.53 -4.75 12.27
N VAL A 47 -7.06 -5.25 11.15
CA VAL A 47 -7.44 -6.66 11.03
C VAL A 47 -6.17 -7.53 11.14
N PRO A 48 -6.13 -8.54 12.04
CA PRO A 48 -4.93 -9.35 12.24
C PRO A 48 -4.50 -10.12 10.99
N TYR A 49 -3.19 -10.24 10.81
CA TYR A 49 -2.64 -11.17 9.84
C TYR A 49 -2.89 -12.62 10.29
N ARG A 50 -3.42 -13.45 9.40
CA ARG A 50 -3.58 -14.90 9.60
C ARG A 50 -3.27 -15.63 8.30
N TYR A 51 -2.29 -16.53 8.33
CA TYR A 51 -2.02 -17.41 7.20
C TYR A 51 -3.26 -18.22 6.83
N GLY A 52 -3.68 -18.17 5.57
CA GLY A 52 -4.93 -18.77 5.10
C GLY A 52 -6.16 -17.87 5.25
N GLY A 53 -6.06 -16.74 5.95
CA GLY A 53 -7.16 -15.84 6.26
C GLY A 53 -7.67 -15.05 5.04
N SER A 54 -8.99 -14.88 4.94
CA SER A 54 -9.64 -14.25 3.79
C SER A 54 -10.89 -13.44 4.16
N SER A 55 -11.06 -13.07 5.43
CA SER A 55 -12.20 -12.24 5.86
C SER A 55 -11.85 -11.35 7.07
N PRO A 56 -12.55 -10.22 7.27
CA PRO A 56 -12.27 -9.32 8.39
C PRO A 56 -12.40 -9.99 9.76
N VAL A 57 -13.34 -10.92 9.90
CA VAL A 57 -13.61 -11.65 11.15
C VAL A 57 -12.47 -12.62 11.50
N GLN A 58 -11.94 -13.34 10.50
CA GLN A 58 -10.91 -14.35 10.74
C GLN A 58 -9.51 -13.76 10.71
N GLY A 59 -9.31 -12.63 10.02
CA GLY A 59 -8.01 -12.11 9.64
C GLY A 59 -7.70 -12.33 8.16
N PHE A 60 -6.66 -11.68 7.67
CA PHE A 60 -6.22 -11.78 6.28
C PHE A 60 -4.79 -12.31 6.18
N ASP A 61 -4.48 -13.07 5.13
CA ASP A 61 -3.13 -13.08 4.58
C ASP A 61 -2.99 -12.12 3.40
N CYS A 62 -1.79 -12.07 2.82
CA CYS A 62 -1.46 -11.14 1.74
C CYS A 62 -2.43 -11.24 0.55
N SER A 63 -2.66 -12.44 0.03
CA SER A 63 -3.55 -12.65 -1.11
C SER A 63 -5.04 -12.70 -0.74
N GLY A 64 -5.37 -13.04 0.51
CA GLY A 64 -6.72 -13.01 1.04
C GLY A 64 -7.28 -11.59 1.15
N LEU A 65 -6.45 -10.62 1.55
CA LEU A 65 -6.83 -9.21 1.55
C LEU A 65 -7.11 -8.72 0.12
N VAL A 66 -6.21 -9.00 -0.83
CA VAL A 66 -6.34 -8.59 -2.23
C VAL A 66 -7.63 -9.13 -2.86
N GLN A 67 -7.90 -10.43 -2.70
CA GLN A 67 -9.15 -11.04 -3.17
C GLN A 67 -10.38 -10.40 -2.55
N TYR A 68 -10.34 -10.10 -1.24
CA TYR A 68 -11.47 -9.50 -0.55
C TYR A 68 -11.79 -8.14 -1.14
N VAL A 69 -10.83 -7.22 -1.22
CA VAL A 69 -11.09 -5.83 -1.66
C VAL A 69 -11.46 -5.75 -3.14
N TYR A 70 -10.85 -6.58 -4.00
CA TYR A 70 -11.22 -6.64 -5.41
C TYR A 70 -12.63 -7.19 -5.61
N ARG A 71 -13.00 -8.24 -4.88
CA ARG A 71 -14.35 -8.80 -4.96
C ARG A 71 -15.40 -7.82 -4.47
N GLU A 72 -15.15 -7.10 -3.38
CA GLU A 72 -16.09 -6.08 -2.89
C GLU A 72 -16.22 -4.90 -3.87
N ALA A 73 -15.12 -4.40 -4.44
CA ALA A 73 -15.15 -3.26 -5.35
C ALA A 73 -15.73 -3.60 -6.74
N THR A 74 -15.46 -4.80 -7.25
CA THR A 74 -15.68 -5.12 -8.68
C THR A 74 -16.52 -6.38 -8.93
N GLY A 75 -16.76 -7.20 -7.91
CA GLY A 75 -17.35 -8.53 -8.04
C GLY A 75 -16.40 -9.59 -8.64
N VAL A 76 -15.17 -9.23 -9.03
CA VAL A 76 -14.21 -10.16 -9.63
C VAL A 76 -13.65 -11.10 -8.56
N ARG A 77 -13.59 -12.39 -8.90
CA ARG A 77 -12.94 -13.42 -8.09
C ARG A 77 -11.53 -13.65 -8.59
N LEU A 78 -10.55 -13.21 -7.80
CA LEU A 78 -9.14 -13.43 -8.09
C LEU A 78 -8.66 -14.80 -7.58
N PRO A 79 -7.55 -15.32 -8.12
CA PRO A 79 -6.89 -16.53 -7.61
C PRO A 79 -6.44 -16.43 -6.16
N ARG A 80 -6.15 -17.58 -5.53
CA ARG A 80 -5.91 -17.67 -4.09
C ARG A 80 -4.50 -17.27 -3.69
N THR A 81 -3.52 -17.59 -4.51
CA THR A 81 -2.10 -17.49 -4.17
C THR A 81 -1.48 -16.25 -4.81
N VAL A 82 -0.37 -15.78 -4.24
CA VAL A 82 0.34 -14.61 -4.78
C VAL A 82 0.96 -14.94 -6.14
N GLU A 83 1.39 -16.19 -6.33
CA GLU A 83 1.94 -16.72 -7.56
C GLU A 83 0.91 -16.68 -8.71
N GLU A 84 -0.33 -17.11 -8.43
CA GLU A 84 -1.43 -17.01 -9.40
C GLU A 84 -1.84 -15.56 -9.64
N LEU A 85 -1.90 -14.72 -8.59
CA LEU A 85 -2.20 -13.29 -8.73
C LEU A 85 -1.20 -12.59 -9.66
N ALA A 86 0.10 -12.87 -9.51
CA ALA A 86 1.16 -12.29 -10.32
C ALA A 86 1.05 -12.67 -11.81
N SER A 87 0.44 -13.83 -12.12
CA SER A 87 0.23 -14.30 -13.49
C SER A 87 -1.16 -13.99 -14.07
N ALA A 88 -2.10 -13.49 -13.26
CA ALA A 88 -3.46 -13.20 -13.69
C ALA A 88 -3.62 -11.83 -14.39
N GLY A 89 -2.69 -10.89 -14.14
CA GLY A 89 -2.76 -9.52 -14.64
C GLY A 89 -1.85 -9.26 -15.85
N ILE A 90 -1.86 -8.00 -16.31
CA ILE A 90 -0.86 -7.50 -17.26
C ILE A 90 0.35 -7.00 -16.46
N PRO A 91 1.58 -7.48 -16.76
CA PRO A 91 2.77 -7.02 -16.06
C PRO A 91 2.94 -5.50 -16.15
N VAL A 92 3.24 -4.88 -15.01
CA VAL A 92 3.66 -3.48 -14.91
C VAL A 92 5.17 -3.46 -14.60
N GLY A 93 5.95 -2.77 -15.43
CA GLY A 93 7.42 -2.71 -15.36
C GLY A 93 7.92 -1.43 -14.72
#